data_AF-A0A0G2HFA0-F1
#
_entry.id   AF-A0A0G2HFA0-F1
#
_cell.length_a   1.000
_cell.length_b   1.000
_cell.length_c   1.000
_cell.angle_alpha   90.00
_cell.angle_beta   90.00
_cell.angle_gamma   90.00
#
_symmetry.space_group_name_H-M   'P 1'
#
loop_
_entity.id
_entity.type
_entity.pdbx_description
1 polymer ?
#
loop_
_entity_poly.entity_id
_entity_poly.type
_entity_poly.pdbx_seq_one_letter_code
_entity_poly.pdbx_strand_id
1 'polypeptide(L)'
;MAAPTNLGIPASDAIVRVSIINTGARIRLPLSGFMEPPIEGHTHLDCPAYSFLIEHPQHGKHLFDFSIRKDWENLAPLIVDQTKGDALIEVEKDVLDVLEEHGIAATEIKSVIWSHWHCDHIGDPSRLPASTELVIGKGFLEALTPGYPVNPNSPFLETDYKSAIPPFPPSRIPTPR
;
A
#
# COMPACT_ATOMS: atom_id res chain seq x y z
N MET A 1 26.61 -17.32 -5.00
CA MET A 1 25.20 -16.90 -4.88
C MET A 1 24.67 -17.40 -3.55
N ALA A 2 24.08 -16.55 -2.72
CA ALA A 2 23.46 -17.00 -1.48
C ALA A 2 22.31 -17.97 -1.83
N ALA A 3 22.18 -19.08 -1.10
CA ALA A 3 21.03 -19.95 -1.24
C ALA A 3 19.77 -19.16 -0.91
N PRO A 4 18.68 -19.29 -1.69
CA PRO A 4 17.43 -18.62 -1.38
C PRO A 4 16.98 -19.05 0.02
N THR A 5 16.61 -18.07 0.85
CA THR A 5 16.07 -18.31 2.19
C THR A 5 14.90 -19.28 2.08
N ASN A 6 14.97 -20.42 2.77
CA ASN A 6 13.82 -21.32 2.86
C ASN A 6 12.75 -20.66 3.73
N LEU A 7 11.71 -20.15 3.08
CA LEU A 7 10.59 -19.48 3.75
C LEU A 7 9.57 -20.45 4.36
N GLY A 8 9.76 -21.77 4.20
CA GLY A 8 8.84 -22.78 4.73
C GLY A 8 7.45 -22.74 4.08
N ILE A 9 7.33 -22.19 2.87
CA ILE A 9 6.06 -22.10 2.15
C ILE A 9 5.65 -23.53 1.73
N PRO A 10 4.49 -24.03 2.16
CA PRO A 10 4.04 -25.36 1.79
C PRO A 10 3.79 -25.45 0.28
N ALA A 11 3.98 -26.64 -0.29
CA ALA A 11 3.59 -26.89 -1.67
C ALA A 11 2.07 -26.67 -1.82
N SER A 12 1.67 -26.07 -2.94
CA SER A 12 0.27 -25.78 -3.25
C SER A 12 0.02 -26.00 -4.73
N ASP A 13 -1.15 -26.55 -5.05
CA ASP A 13 -1.71 -26.67 -6.40
C ASP A 13 -2.80 -25.61 -6.66
N ALA A 14 -3.00 -24.68 -5.72
CA ALA A 14 -3.96 -23.61 -5.87
C ALA A 14 -3.57 -22.67 -7.02
N ILE A 15 -4.55 -22.37 -7.87
CA ILE A 15 -4.43 -21.41 -8.96
C ILE A 15 -5.31 -20.21 -8.62
N VAL A 16 -4.75 -19.01 -8.75
CA VAL A 16 -5.45 -17.75 -8.53
C VAL A 16 -5.54 -16.97 -9.83
N ARG A 17 -6.55 -16.10 -9.94
CA ARG A 17 -6.60 -15.08 -10.99
C ARG A 17 -5.96 -13.80 -10.47
N VAL A 18 -5.10 -13.19 -11.27
CA VAL A 18 -4.50 -11.89 -10.97
C VAL A 18 -4.86 -10.91 -12.07
N SER A 19 -5.39 -9.75 -11.67
CA SER A 19 -5.76 -8.66 -12.58
C SER A 19 -5.04 -7.39 -12.17
N ILE A 20 -4.55 -6.62 -13.14
CA ILE A 20 -3.98 -5.29 -12.90
C ILE A 20 -5.13 -4.29 -12.78
N ILE A 21 -5.08 -3.44 -11.76
CA ILE A 21 -5.98 -2.31 -11.58
C ILE A 21 -5.22 -1.05 -12.00
N ASN A 22 -5.73 -0.39 -13.04
CA ASN A 22 -5.21 0.88 -13.50
C ASN A 22 -6.13 2.02 -13.04
N THR A 23 -5.62 2.85 -12.14
CA THR A 23 -6.29 4.02 -11.55
C THR A 23 -6.04 5.31 -12.34
N GLY A 24 -5.29 5.23 -13.43
CA GLY A 24 -4.73 6.41 -14.10
C GLY A 24 -3.57 7.05 -13.33
N ALA A 25 -3.13 6.43 -12.22
CA ALA A 25 -2.07 6.97 -11.39
C ALA A 25 -0.73 7.08 -12.14
N ARG A 26 -0.15 8.27 -12.15
CA ARG A 26 1.20 8.56 -12.66
C ARG A 26 1.96 9.40 -11.65
N ILE A 27 3.23 9.06 -11.48
CA ILE A 27 4.18 9.80 -10.67
C ILE A 27 5.34 10.20 -11.54
N ARG A 28 5.70 11.48 -11.48
CA ARG A 28 6.90 12.01 -12.08
C ARG A 28 7.80 12.59 -10.99
N LEU A 29 9.03 12.10 -10.90
CA LEU A 29 10.00 12.48 -9.87
C LEU A 29 11.39 12.70 -10.45
N PRO A 30 12.23 13.55 -9.84
CA PRO A 30 13.63 13.70 -10.23
C PRO A 30 14.35 12.34 -10.21
N LEU A 31 14.96 11.97 -11.33
CA LEU A 31 15.60 10.66 -11.51
C LEU A 31 16.76 10.42 -10.53
N SER A 32 17.44 11.50 -10.10
CA SER A 32 18.57 11.43 -9.19
C SER A 32 18.25 10.81 -7.83
N GLY A 33 16.97 10.75 -7.43
CA GLY A 33 16.55 10.02 -6.23
C GLY A 33 16.52 8.48 -6.41
N PHE A 34 16.59 7.98 -7.64
CA PHE A 34 16.36 6.58 -7.99
C PHE A 34 17.52 5.91 -8.71
N MET A 35 18.30 6.68 -9.48
CA MET A 35 19.32 6.12 -10.37
C MET A 35 20.60 6.94 -10.35
N GLU A 36 21.72 6.22 -10.23
CA GLU A 36 23.06 6.74 -10.42
C GLU A 36 23.88 5.78 -11.30
N PRO A 37 24.80 6.27 -12.17
CA PRO A 37 25.12 7.69 -12.42
C PRO A 37 24.03 8.42 -13.23
N PRO A 38 24.04 9.77 -13.30
CA PRO A 38 23.10 10.54 -14.11
C PRO A 38 23.13 10.12 -15.59
N ILE A 39 21.95 10.05 -16.21
CA ILE A 39 21.80 9.75 -17.64
C ILE A 39 21.45 11.05 -18.37
N GLU A 40 22.30 11.44 -19.32
CA GLU A 40 22.10 12.67 -20.11
C GLU A 40 20.73 12.68 -20.80
N GLY A 41 19.98 13.77 -20.63
CA GLY A 41 18.64 13.93 -21.20
C GLY A 41 17.52 13.19 -20.44
N HIS A 42 17.85 12.35 -19.45
CA HIS A 42 16.87 11.63 -18.63
C HIS A 42 16.90 12.18 -17.21
N THR A 43 16.12 13.24 -16.96
CA THR A 43 16.12 13.96 -15.67
C THR A 43 15.02 13.52 -14.72
N HIS A 44 14.02 12.79 -15.22
CA HIS A 44 12.85 12.38 -14.47
C HIS A 44 12.52 10.92 -14.70
N LEU A 45 12.17 10.25 -13.61
CA LEU A 45 11.37 9.04 -13.66
C LEU A 45 9.91 9.45 -13.91
N ASP A 46 9.22 8.75 -14.80
CA ASP A 46 7.79 8.91 -15.04
C ASP A 46 7.17 7.51 -15.11
N CYS A 47 6.48 7.12 -14.05
CA CYS A 47 6.02 5.74 -13.84
C CYS A 47 4.58 5.66 -13.36
N PRO A 48 3.86 4.59 -13.74
CA PRO A 48 2.53 4.32 -13.20
C PRO A 48 2.62 3.70 -11.80
N ALA A 49 1.56 3.87 -11.01
CA ALA A 49 1.35 3.15 -9.75
C ALA A 49 0.14 2.22 -9.87
N TYR A 50 0.38 0.90 -9.82
CA TYR A 50 -0.68 -0.10 -9.97
C TYR A 50 -1.06 -0.76 -8.65
N SER A 51 -2.28 -1.29 -8.62
CA SER A 51 -2.71 -2.30 -7.64
C SER A 51 -3.06 -3.59 -8.38
N PHE A 52 -2.99 -4.73 -7.71
CA PHE A 52 -3.33 -6.02 -8.29
C PHE A 52 -4.45 -6.67 -7.50
N LEU A 53 -5.53 -7.02 -8.19
CA LEU A 53 -6.60 -7.85 -7.64
C LEU A 53 -6.21 -9.32 -7.76
N ILE A 54 -6.13 -10.00 -6.63
CA ILE A 54 -5.88 -11.44 -6.52
C ILE A 54 -7.19 -12.12 -6.11
N GLU A 55 -7.67 -13.03 -6.94
CA GLU A 55 -8.91 -13.77 -6.68
C GLU A 55 -8.58 -15.24 -6.44
N HIS A 56 -8.66 -15.61 -5.16
CA HIS A 56 -8.45 -16.98 -4.71
C HIS A 56 -9.81 -17.70 -4.58
N PRO A 57 -10.02 -18.84 -5.25
CA PRO A 57 -11.33 -19.50 -5.31
C PRO A 57 -11.87 -19.91 -3.93
N GLN A 58 -10.98 -20.17 -2.97
CA GLN A 58 -11.33 -20.60 -1.60
C GLN A 58 -11.13 -19.51 -0.53
N HIS A 59 -10.37 -18.44 -0.83
CA HIS A 59 -9.95 -17.45 0.18
C HIS A 59 -10.47 -16.04 -0.12
N GLY A 60 -11.13 -15.85 -1.27
CA GLY A 60 -11.77 -14.60 -1.63
C GLY A 60 -10.85 -13.66 -2.41
N LYS A 61 -11.17 -12.37 -2.35
CA LYS A 61 -10.49 -11.32 -3.11
C LYS A 61 -9.51 -10.58 -2.21
N HIS A 62 -8.29 -10.39 -2.69
CA HIS A 62 -7.22 -9.68 -2.00
C HIS A 62 -6.64 -8.61 -2.93
N LEU A 63 -6.15 -7.52 -2.36
CA LEU A 63 -5.39 -6.53 -3.10
C LEU A 63 -3.91 -6.65 -2.73
N PHE A 64 -3.04 -6.61 -3.74
CA PHE A 64 -1.63 -6.35 -3.57
C PHE A 64 -1.35 -4.91 -3.99
N ASP A 65 -0.92 -4.11 -3.02
CA ASP A 65 -0.90 -2.65 -3.02
C ASP A 65 -2.26 -2.01 -3.30
N PHE A 66 -2.34 -0.70 -3.06
CA PHE A 66 -3.56 0.09 -3.17
C PHE A 66 -3.39 1.35 -4.03
N SER A 67 -2.31 1.40 -4.82
CA SER A 67 -1.93 2.55 -5.66
C SER A 67 -1.82 3.84 -4.83
N ILE A 68 -1.93 4.99 -5.49
CA ILE A 68 -2.02 6.32 -4.87
C ILE A 68 -3.50 6.65 -4.67
N ARG A 69 -3.83 7.28 -3.54
CA ARG A 69 -5.16 7.88 -3.34
C ARG A 69 -5.40 9.04 -4.31
N LYS A 70 -6.60 9.16 -4.86
CA LYS A 70 -6.93 10.23 -5.82
C LYS A 70 -6.87 11.63 -5.20
N ASP A 71 -7.18 11.72 -3.92
CA ASP A 71 -7.04 12.92 -3.09
C ASP A 71 -5.66 12.93 -2.42
N TRP A 72 -4.60 12.81 -3.24
CA TRP A 72 -3.21 12.72 -2.80
C TRP A 72 -2.78 13.92 -1.93
N GLU A 73 -3.47 15.05 -2.01
CA GLU A 73 -3.29 16.22 -1.16
C GLU A 73 -3.58 15.92 0.33
N ASN A 74 -4.28 14.83 0.62
CA ASN A 74 -4.53 14.32 1.97
C ASN A 74 -3.49 13.28 2.43
N LEU A 75 -2.44 13.02 1.66
CA LEU A 75 -1.28 12.26 2.14
C LEU A 75 -0.59 12.99 3.29
N ALA A 76 0.37 12.32 3.96
CA ALA A 76 1.16 12.95 4.99
C ALA A 76 1.84 14.24 4.47
N PRO A 77 1.90 15.33 5.26
CA PRO A 77 2.43 16.61 4.80
C PRO A 77 3.83 16.53 4.19
N LEU A 78 4.70 15.63 4.71
CA LEU A 78 6.03 15.40 4.16
C LEU A 78 5.99 15.02 2.67
N ILE A 79 5.01 14.21 2.26
CA ILE A 79 4.85 13.77 0.87
C ILE A 79 4.21 14.87 0.02
N VAL A 80 3.16 15.51 0.55
CA VAL A 80 2.49 16.63 -0.14
C VAL A 80 3.46 17.80 -0.38
N ASP A 81 4.39 18.05 0.54
CA ASP A 81 5.41 19.10 0.38
C ASP A 81 6.40 18.79 -0.76
N GLN A 82 6.63 17.52 -1.10
CA GLN A 82 7.49 17.15 -2.24
C GLN A 82 6.87 17.57 -3.57
N THR A 83 5.54 17.58 -3.70
CA THR A 83 4.84 18.02 -4.93
C THR A 83 4.91 19.52 -5.17
N LYS A 84 5.34 20.30 -4.18
CA LYS A 84 5.65 21.74 -4.36
C LYS A 84 6.95 21.98 -5.13
N GLY A 85 7.77 20.93 -5.30
CA GLY A 85 8.99 20.94 -6.09
C GLY A 85 8.76 20.54 -7.55
N ASP A 86 9.65 19.70 -8.08
CA ASP A 86 9.60 19.17 -9.46
C ASP A 86 8.87 17.80 -9.54
N ALA A 87 8.10 17.46 -8.49
CA ALA A 87 7.34 16.22 -8.42
C ALA A 87 5.90 16.46 -8.89
N LEU A 88 5.37 15.55 -9.70
CA LEU A 88 3.98 15.55 -10.14
C LEU A 88 3.31 14.23 -9.75
N ILE A 89 2.09 14.34 -9.23
CA ILE A 89 1.20 13.22 -8.95
C ILE A 89 -0.10 13.47 -9.70
N GLU A 90 -0.47 12.53 -10.55
CA GLU A 90 -1.74 12.53 -11.28
C GLU A 90 -2.46 11.23 -10.95
N VAL A 91 -3.72 11.30 -10.53
CA VAL A 91 -4.53 10.12 -10.21
C VAL A 91 -5.96 10.40 -10.60
N GLU A 92 -6.55 9.54 -11.42
CA GLU A 92 -7.93 9.73 -11.88
C GLU A 92 -8.95 9.13 -10.91
N LYS A 93 -8.62 7.97 -10.32
CA LYS A 93 -9.53 7.16 -9.52
C LYS A 93 -8.81 6.50 -8.36
N ASP A 94 -9.52 6.23 -7.28
CA ASP A 94 -9.03 5.27 -6.28
C ASP A 94 -9.20 3.84 -6.80
N VAL A 95 -8.43 2.91 -6.25
CA VAL A 95 -8.60 1.46 -6.56
C VAL A 95 -10.03 0.99 -6.31
N LEU A 96 -10.68 1.46 -5.24
CA LEU A 96 -12.07 1.09 -4.94
C LEU A 96 -13.07 1.64 -5.96
N ASP A 97 -12.80 2.80 -6.56
CA ASP A 97 -13.68 3.33 -7.62
C ASP A 97 -13.61 2.42 -8.86
N VAL A 98 -12.40 1.98 -9.23
CA VAL A 98 -12.20 1.05 -10.36
C VAL A 98 -12.87 -0.29 -10.08
N LEU A 99 -12.78 -0.81 -8.85
CA LEU A 99 -13.44 -2.06 -8.47
C LEU A 99 -14.96 -1.95 -8.53
N GLU A 100 -15.53 -0.86 -8.02
CA GLU A 100 -16.98 -0.62 -8.03
C GLU A 100 -17.52 -0.53 -9.47
N GLU A 101 -16.81 0.14 -10.37
CA GLU A 101 -17.14 0.20 -11.80
C GLU A 101 -17.15 -1.18 -12.48
N HIS A 102 -16.38 -2.13 -11.96
CA HIS A 102 -16.34 -3.52 -12.42
C HIS A 102 -17.23 -4.46 -11.60
N GLY A 103 -18.11 -3.91 -10.76
CA GLY A 103 -19.10 -4.66 -9.98
C GLY A 103 -18.52 -5.42 -8.78
N ILE A 104 -17.37 -4.99 -8.26
CA ILE A 104 -16.74 -5.56 -7.07
C ILE A 104 -16.89 -4.57 -5.92
N ALA A 105 -17.68 -4.93 -4.90
CA ALA A 105 -17.85 -4.08 -3.73
C ALA A 105 -16.61 -4.13 -2.82
N ALA A 106 -16.31 -3.01 -2.14
CA ALA A 106 -15.22 -2.96 -1.16
C ALA A 106 -15.37 -4.02 -0.04
N THR A 107 -16.60 -4.40 0.30
CA THR A 107 -16.93 -5.48 1.27
C THR A 107 -16.53 -6.88 0.82
N GLU A 108 -16.22 -7.07 -0.46
CA GLU A 108 -15.69 -8.33 -0.98
C GLU A 108 -14.18 -8.48 -0.79
N ILE A 109 -13.47 -7.37 -0.51
CA ILE A 109 -12.02 -7.36 -0.32
C ILE A 109 -11.69 -7.86 1.10
N LYS A 110 -11.05 -9.02 1.16
CA LYS A 110 -10.66 -9.68 2.41
C LYS A 110 -9.42 -9.08 3.03
N SER A 111 -8.42 -8.78 2.21
CA SER A 111 -7.22 -8.13 2.68
C SER A 111 -6.59 -7.22 1.63
N VAL A 112 -5.81 -6.27 2.13
CA VAL A 112 -4.90 -5.46 1.34
C VAL A 112 -3.49 -5.72 1.85
N ILE A 113 -2.59 -6.09 0.95
CA ILE A 113 -1.19 -6.37 1.25
C ILE A 113 -0.40 -5.16 0.78
N TRP A 114 0.22 -4.44 1.72
CA TRP A 114 1.20 -3.43 1.37
C TRP A 114 2.55 -4.09 1.11
N SER A 115 3.05 -3.95 -0.12
CA SER A 115 4.43 -4.31 -0.43
C SER A 115 5.39 -3.51 0.43
N HIS A 116 5.11 -2.22 0.62
CA HIS A 116 5.77 -1.30 1.54
C HIS A 116 4.92 -0.03 1.74
N TRP A 117 5.49 0.97 2.40
CA TRP A 117 4.77 2.11 2.99
C TRP A 117 4.77 3.39 2.15
N HIS A 118 5.42 3.41 0.99
CA HIS A 118 5.44 4.59 0.14
C HIS A 118 4.02 4.96 -0.33
N CYS A 119 3.80 6.25 -0.58
CA CYS A 119 2.49 6.81 -0.90
C CYS A 119 1.82 6.20 -2.14
N ASP A 120 2.60 5.58 -3.02
CA ASP A 120 2.17 4.95 -4.26
C ASP A 120 1.71 3.50 -4.12
N HIS A 121 1.70 2.99 -2.89
CA HIS A 121 1.26 1.64 -2.55
C HIS A 121 0.14 1.59 -1.52
N ILE A 122 -0.11 2.67 -0.77
CA ILE A 122 -0.97 2.62 0.41
C ILE A 122 -2.41 3.07 0.17
N GLY A 123 -2.69 3.81 -0.90
CA GLY A 123 -4.03 4.28 -1.26
C GLY A 123 -4.75 5.06 -0.16
N ASP A 124 -6.07 4.90 -0.07
CA ASP A 124 -6.90 5.41 1.03
C ASP A 124 -7.59 4.25 1.79
N PRO A 125 -6.92 3.67 2.81
CA PRO A 125 -7.46 2.58 3.61
C PRO A 125 -8.72 2.95 4.39
N SER A 126 -9.03 4.24 4.58
CA SER A 126 -10.21 4.67 5.35
C SER A 126 -11.54 4.29 4.68
N ARG A 127 -11.51 4.05 3.37
CA ARG A 127 -12.66 3.59 2.58
C ARG A 127 -12.90 2.08 2.67
N LEU A 128 -11.97 1.32 3.26
CA LEU A 128 -12.12 -0.11 3.44
C LEU A 128 -13.05 -0.39 4.64
N PRO A 129 -13.88 -1.44 4.57
CA PRO A 129 -14.62 -1.91 5.72
C PRO A 129 -13.69 -2.38 6.84
N ALA A 130 -14.14 -2.26 8.10
CA ALA A 130 -13.40 -2.76 9.26
C ALA A 130 -13.13 -4.28 9.24
N SER A 131 -13.83 -5.03 8.38
CA SER A 131 -13.61 -6.47 8.17
C SER A 131 -12.43 -6.79 7.24
N THR A 132 -11.85 -5.79 6.56
CA THR A 132 -10.72 -5.97 5.66
C THR A 132 -9.42 -5.95 6.45
N GLU A 133 -8.61 -6.98 6.30
CA GLU A 133 -7.32 -7.09 6.97
C GLU A 133 -6.25 -6.30 6.20
N LEU A 134 -5.49 -5.46 6.91
CA LEU A 134 -4.27 -4.88 6.36
C LEU A 134 -3.07 -5.77 6.71
N VAL A 135 -2.40 -6.28 5.68
CA VAL A 135 -1.20 -7.10 5.79
C VAL A 135 0.02 -6.24 5.50
N ILE A 136 0.91 -6.15 6.48
CA ILE A 136 2.15 -5.35 6.45
C ILE A 136 3.36 -6.22 6.77
N GLY A 137 4.52 -5.82 6.25
CA GLY A 137 5.78 -6.52 6.49
C GLY A 137 6.16 -6.57 7.98
N LYS A 138 6.75 -7.70 8.40
CA LYS A 138 7.30 -7.85 9.76
C LYS A 138 8.31 -6.73 10.03
N GLY A 139 8.15 -6.04 11.15
CA GLY A 139 9.01 -4.93 11.57
C GLY A 139 8.51 -3.54 11.17
N PHE A 140 7.49 -3.43 10.30
CA PHE A 140 6.89 -2.14 9.92
C PHE A 140 6.48 -1.32 11.16
N LEU A 141 5.71 -1.92 12.07
CA LEU A 141 5.22 -1.22 13.26
C LEU A 141 6.37 -0.74 14.17
N GLU A 142 7.42 -1.53 14.34
CA GLU A 142 8.55 -1.19 15.20
C GLU A 142 9.43 -0.10 14.58
N ALA A 143 9.67 -0.17 13.27
CA ALA A 143 10.64 0.69 12.59
C ALA A 143 10.06 2.05 12.14
N LEU A 144 8.77 2.10 11.83
CA LEU A 144 8.19 3.24 11.09
C LEU A 144 7.05 3.95 11.83
N THR A 145 6.60 3.43 12.97
CA THR A 145 5.56 4.08 13.77
C THR A 145 6.17 4.86 14.94
N PRO A 146 5.54 5.95 15.42
CA PRO A 146 4.22 6.43 15.04
C PRO A 146 4.18 7.17 13.69
N GLY A 147 3.01 7.15 13.03
CA GLY A 147 2.74 7.95 11.83
C GLY A 147 2.41 9.42 12.13
N TYR A 148 2.10 10.21 11.09
CA TYR A 148 1.59 11.58 11.25
C TYR A 148 0.18 11.58 11.87
N PRO A 149 -0.19 12.48 12.80
CA PRO A 149 0.54 13.68 13.23
C PRO A 149 1.50 13.48 14.41
N VAL A 150 1.54 12.31 15.03
CA VAL A 150 2.38 12.06 16.22
C VAL A 150 3.86 12.19 15.87
N ASN A 151 4.26 11.63 14.73
CA ASN A 151 5.55 11.92 14.11
C ASN A 151 5.35 12.91 12.95
N PRO A 152 5.75 14.19 13.09
CA PRO A 152 5.58 15.19 12.05
C PRO A 152 6.43 14.93 10.80
N ASN A 153 7.47 14.11 10.91
CA ASN A 153 8.35 13.71 9.81
C ASN A 153 7.97 12.34 9.23
N SER A 154 6.81 11.78 9.60
CA SER A 154 6.37 10.51 9.03
C SER A 154 5.91 10.70 7.57
N PRO A 155 6.29 9.79 6.66
CA PRO A 155 5.85 9.82 5.27
C PRO A 155 4.43 9.24 5.06
N PHE A 156 3.76 8.77 6.11
CA PHE A 156 2.38 8.26 6.04
C PHE A 156 1.57 8.68 7.27
N LEU A 157 0.24 8.60 7.19
CA LEU A 157 -0.64 8.94 8.29
C LEU A 157 -0.72 7.79 9.29
N GLU A 158 -0.85 8.14 10.57
CA GLU A 158 -1.11 7.15 11.61
C GLU A 158 -2.44 6.40 11.39
N THR A 159 -3.41 7.08 10.77
CA THR A 159 -4.69 6.48 10.41
C THR A 159 -4.56 5.43 9.32
N ASP A 160 -3.56 5.50 8.43
CA ASP A 160 -3.46 4.60 7.27
C ASP A 160 -3.28 3.14 7.69
N TYR A 161 -2.53 2.89 8.77
CA TYR A 161 -2.34 1.54 9.31
C TYR A 161 -3.23 1.21 10.50
N LYS A 162 -3.84 2.21 11.16
CA LYS A 162 -4.76 1.96 12.29
C LYS A 162 -6.20 1.72 11.85
N SER A 163 -6.63 2.23 10.70
CA SER A 163 -8.00 2.06 10.19
C SER A 163 -8.33 0.59 9.84
N ALA A 164 -7.31 -0.26 9.65
CA ALA A 164 -7.45 -1.65 9.24
C ALA A 164 -6.88 -2.68 10.24
N ILE A 165 -6.56 -2.25 11.47
CA ILE A 165 -6.18 -3.14 12.57
C ILE A 165 -7.33 -3.16 13.57
N PRO A 166 -8.04 -4.30 13.76
CA PRO A 166 -8.98 -4.40 14.87
C PRO A 166 -8.23 -4.10 16.18
N PRO A 167 -8.84 -3.40 17.15
CA PRO A 167 -8.19 -3.13 18.42
C PRO A 167 -7.70 -4.45 19.01
N PHE A 168 -6.39 -4.57 19.26
CA PHE A 168 -5.81 -5.74 19.92
C PHE A 168 -6.67 -6.07 21.15
N PRO A 169 -7.15 -7.31 21.32
CA PRO A 169 -7.70 -7.69 22.61
C PRO A 169 -6.60 -7.52 23.65
N PRO A 170 -6.88 -6.90 24.82
CA PRO A 170 -5.89 -6.71 25.85
C PRO A 170 -5.25 -8.07 26.18
N SER A 171 -3.92 -8.09 26.19
CA SER A 171 -3.14 -9.29 26.51
C SER A 171 -3.67 -9.90 27.81
N ARG A 172 -4.26 -11.10 27.72
CA ARG A 172 -4.52 -11.90 28.91
C ARG A 172 -3.18 -12.38 29.43
N ILE A 173 -2.60 -11.62 30.36
CA ILE A 173 -1.50 -12.10 31.19
C ILE A 173 -2.05 -13.33 31.93
N PRO A 174 -1.49 -14.54 31.72
CA PRO A 174 -1.89 -15.68 32.51
C PRO A 174 -1.48 -15.44 33.95
N THR A 175 -2.44 -15.44 34.88
CA THR A 175 -2.12 -15.48 36.30
C THR A 175 -1.41 -16.80 36.61
N PRO A 176 -0.26 -16.78 37.29
CA PRO A 176 0.43 -18.01 37.67
C PRO A 176 -0.45 -18.83 38.63
N ARG A 177 -0.48 -20.15 38.41
CA ARG A 177 -0.94 -21.13 39.40
C ARG A 177 0.19 -21.45 40.37
#